data_AF-A0A1F3K2E4-F1
#
_entry.id   AF-A0A1F3K2E4-F1
#
_cell.length_a   1.000
_cell.length_b   1.000
_cell.length_c   1.000
_cell.angle_alpha   90.00
_cell.angle_beta   90.00
_cell.angle_gamma   90.00
#
_symmetry.space_group_name_H-M   'P 1'
#
loop_
_entity.id
_entity.type
_entity.pdbx_description
1 polymer ?
#
loop_
_entity_poly.entity_id
_entity_poly.type
_entity_poly.pdbx_seq_one_letter_code
_entity_poly.pdbx_strand_id
1 'polypeptide(L)'
;MTNNLFKIIGKYAILLVVFYGLEVLLGLSYKYFLTQTESYNVNTIVMSATTILTYVLNIITAIIINIDRKKFEIEGKYSVLLAIFYRPIGIVLFLIYLIYKNLKEKPAYNPL
;
A
#
# COMPACT_ATOMS: atom_id res chain seq x y z
N MET A 1 -10.21 7.62 20.47
CA MET A 1 -9.63 8.17 19.22
C MET A 1 -8.34 7.45 18.81
N THR A 2 -7.37 7.27 19.71
CA THR A 2 -6.09 6.57 19.46
C THR A 2 -6.24 5.12 18.99
N ASN A 3 -7.22 4.36 19.53
CA ASN A 3 -7.49 2.99 19.10
C ASN A 3 -7.90 2.87 17.62
N ASN A 4 -8.60 3.89 17.07
CA ASN A 4 -8.97 3.89 15.66
C ASN A 4 -7.75 4.16 14.75
N LEU A 5 -6.85 5.06 15.18
CA LEU A 5 -5.62 5.36 14.45
C LEU A 5 -4.69 4.13 14.38
N PHE A 6 -4.42 3.48 15.51
CA PHE A 6 -3.60 2.26 15.56
C PHE A 6 -4.20 1.13 14.73
N LYS A 7 -5.54 0.98 14.73
CA LYS A 7 -6.23 -0.01 13.90
C LYS A 7 -6.02 0.24 12.40
N ILE A 8 -6.06 1.51 11.97
CA ILE A 8 -5.82 1.86 10.57
C ILE A 8 -4.35 1.64 10.19
N ILE A 9 -3.41 2.10 11.02
CA ILE A 9 -1.98 1.85 10.80
C ILE A 9 -1.71 0.35 10.68
N GLY A 10 -2.25 -0.46 11.60
CA GLY A 10 -2.14 -1.91 11.57
C GLY A 10 -2.72 -2.54 10.30
N LYS A 11 -3.88 -2.06 9.83
CA LYS A 11 -4.48 -2.48 8.55
C LYS A 11 -3.50 -2.26 7.39
N TYR A 12 -2.90 -1.09 7.28
CA TYR A 12 -1.97 -0.78 6.18
C TYR A 12 -0.63 -1.51 6.31
N ALA A 13 -0.16 -1.77 7.53
CA ALA A 13 1.01 -2.61 7.77
C ALA A 13 0.79 -4.04 7.30
N ILE A 14 -0.36 -4.65 7.67
CA ILE A 14 -0.74 -6.00 7.21
C ILE A 14 -0.88 -6.02 5.69
N LEU A 15 -1.53 -5.00 5.11
CA LEU A 15 -1.69 -4.88 3.66
C LEU A 15 -0.33 -4.88 2.93
N LEU A 16 0.64 -4.11 3.44
CA LEU A 16 2.00 -4.08 2.91
C LEU A 16 2.70 -5.43 3.04
N VAL A 17 2.62 -6.08 4.21
CA VAL A 17 3.22 -7.40 4.42
C VAL A 17 2.65 -8.43 3.46
N VAL A 18 1.32 -8.47 3.28
CA VAL A 18 0.68 -9.39 2.34
C VAL A 18 1.14 -9.13 0.92
N PHE A 19 1.17 -7.88 0.48
CA PHE A 19 1.55 -7.55 -0.89
C PHE A 19 3.03 -7.78 -1.18
N TYR A 20 3.92 -7.42 -0.27
CA TYR A 20 5.33 -7.76 -0.41
C TYR A 20 5.57 -9.27 -0.31
N GLY A 21 4.81 -9.98 0.53
CA GLY A 21 4.83 -11.43 0.58
C GLY A 21 4.49 -12.07 -0.76
N LEU A 22 3.44 -11.58 -1.43
CA LEU A 22 3.07 -12.04 -2.78
C LEU A 22 4.16 -11.74 -3.81
N GLU A 23 4.73 -10.53 -3.80
CA GLU A 23 5.82 -10.15 -4.72
C GLU A 23 7.08 -11.02 -4.50
N VAL A 24 7.43 -11.30 -3.24
CA VAL A 24 8.55 -12.19 -2.89
C VAL A 24 8.27 -13.63 -3.33
N LEU A 25 7.08 -14.16 -3.07
CA LEU A 25 6.70 -15.51 -3.49
C LEU A 25 6.78 -15.67 -5.01
N LEU A 26 6.39 -14.63 -5.76
CA LEU A 26 6.50 -14.62 -7.22
C LEU A 26 7.95 -14.50 -7.70
N GLY A 27 8.78 -13.72 -7.00
CA GLY A 27 10.21 -13.65 -7.28
C GLY A 27 10.95 -14.96 -6.99
N LEU A 28 10.53 -15.69 -5.94
CA LEU A 28 11.07 -17.02 -5.61
C LEU A 28 10.64 -18.07 -6.63
N SER A 29 9.36 -18.08 -7.03
CA SER A 29 8.89 -19.01 -8.07
C SER A 29 9.60 -18.74 -9.40
N TYR A 30 9.83 -17.47 -9.77
CA TYR A 30 10.63 -17.09 -10.93
C TYR A 30 12.05 -17.67 -10.87
N LYS A 31 12.78 -17.49 -9.76
CA LYS A 31 14.14 -18.04 -9.61
C LYS A 31 14.16 -19.56 -9.79
N TYR A 32 13.17 -20.25 -9.25
CA TYR A 32 13.03 -21.70 -9.38
C TYR A 32 12.76 -22.14 -10.83
N PHE A 33 11.87 -21.46 -11.55
CA PHE A 33 11.58 -21.78 -12.95
C PHE A 33 12.74 -21.44 -13.89
N LEU A 34 13.45 -20.33 -13.67
CA LEU A 34 14.65 -19.99 -14.42
C LEU A 34 15.74 -21.06 -14.31
N THR A 35 15.99 -21.57 -13.10
CA THR A 35 17.00 -22.63 -12.89
C THR A 35 16.66 -23.93 -13.62
N GLN A 36 15.39 -24.12 -13.99
CA GLN A 36 14.90 -25.32 -14.69
C GLN A 36 14.82 -25.11 -16.22
N THR A 37 14.74 -23.85 -16.69
CA THR A 37 14.51 -23.52 -18.10
C THR A 37 15.25 -22.24 -18.51
N GLU A 38 16.37 -22.37 -19.24
CA GLU A 38 17.09 -21.23 -19.85
C GLU A 38 16.39 -20.68 -21.11
N SER A 39 15.06 -20.58 -21.08
CA SER A 39 14.29 -20.05 -22.22
C SER A 39 14.01 -18.56 -22.05
N TYR A 40 14.50 -17.76 -23.01
CA TYR A 40 14.25 -16.31 -23.09
C TYR A 40 12.76 -15.94 -23.04
N ASN A 41 11.90 -16.77 -23.65
CA ASN A 41 10.45 -16.54 -23.67
C ASN A 41 9.82 -16.67 -22.28
N VAL A 42 10.28 -17.62 -21.47
CA VAL A 42 9.78 -17.84 -20.10
C VAL A 42 10.15 -16.64 -19.22
N ASN A 43 11.36 -16.11 -19.37
CA ASN A 43 11.82 -14.96 -18.61
C ASN A 43 10.95 -13.71 -18.86
N THR A 44 10.70 -13.39 -20.14
CA THR A 44 9.89 -12.23 -20.54
C THR A 44 8.46 -12.32 -20.02
N ILE A 45 7.85 -13.51 -20.08
CA ILE A 45 6.48 -13.75 -19.59
C ILE A 45 6.41 -13.54 -18.07
N VAL A 46 7.35 -14.08 -17.31
CA VAL A 46 7.32 -13.98 -15.84
C VAL A 46 7.63 -12.56 -15.35
N MET A 47 8.57 -11.86 -15.98
CA MET A 47 8.81 -10.44 -15.69
C MET A 47 7.55 -9.61 -15.93
N SER A 48 6.88 -9.82 -17.07
CA SER A 48 5.64 -9.13 -17.40
C SER A 48 4.53 -9.43 -16.39
N ALA A 49 4.38 -10.70 -15.98
CA ALA A 49 3.41 -11.11 -14.97
C ALA A 49 3.67 -10.45 -13.60
N THR A 50 4.94 -10.32 -13.21
CA THR A 50 5.34 -9.66 -11.96
C THR A 50 5.00 -8.17 -12.00
N THR A 51 5.33 -7.49 -13.10
CA THR A 51 4.99 -6.08 -13.30
C THR A 51 3.48 -5.84 -13.28
N ILE A 52 2.71 -6.69 -13.98
CA ILE A 52 1.24 -6.63 -13.99
C ILE A 52 0.70 -6.80 -12.57
N LEU A 53 1.21 -7.79 -11.82
CA LEU A 53 0.79 -7.99 -10.43
C LEU A 53 1.06 -6.73 -9.59
N THR A 54 2.25 -6.14 -9.66
CA THR A 54 2.57 -4.92 -8.92
C THR A 54 1.61 -3.79 -9.24
N TYR A 55 1.28 -3.56 -10.51
CA TYR A 55 0.28 -2.55 -10.90
C TYR A 55 -1.11 -2.85 -10.35
N VAL A 56 -1.56 -4.11 -10.43
CA VAL A 56 -2.85 -4.54 -9.88
C VAL A 56 -2.90 -4.27 -8.38
N LEU A 57 -1.86 -4.64 -7.63
CA LEU A 57 -1.81 -4.41 -6.19
C LEU A 57 -1.73 -2.92 -5.83
N ASN A 58 -1.06 -2.10 -6.64
CA ASN A 58 -1.06 -0.63 -6.50
C ASN A 58 -2.47 -0.05 -6.66
N ILE A 59 -3.20 -0.48 -7.71
CA ILE A 59 -4.59 -0.05 -7.96
C ILE A 59 -5.50 -0.46 -6.82
N ILE A 60 -5.41 -1.71 -6.35
CA ILE A 60 -6.19 -2.20 -5.20
C ILE A 60 -5.91 -1.31 -3.97
N THR A 61 -4.65 -0.97 -3.73
CA THR A 61 -4.30 -0.09 -2.60
C THR A 61 -4.87 1.31 -2.75
N ALA A 62 -4.79 1.89 -3.94
CA ALA A 62 -5.36 3.20 -4.23
C ALA A 62 -6.88 3.23 -4.00
N ILE A 63 -7.59 2.16 -4.36
CA ILE A 63 -9.02 1.98 -4.08
C ILE A 63 -9.28 1.96 -2.57
N ILE A 64 -8.51 1.16 -1.82
CA ILE A 64 -8.64 1.06 -0.35
C ILE A 64 -8.39 2.42 0.31
N ILE A 65 -7.33 3.14 -0.10
CA ILE A 65 -7.03 4.49 0.38
C ILE A 65 -8.17 5.44 0.06
N ASN A 66 -8.75 5.38 -1.14
CA ASN A 66 -9.86 6.26 -1.53
C ASN A 66 -11.12 6.01 -0.69
N ILE A 67 -11.43 4.75 -0.37
CA ILE A 67 -12.54 4.38 0.52
C ILE A 67 -12.29 4.93 1.93
N ASP A 68 -11.11 4.66 2.49
CA ASP A 68 -10.77 5.12 3.84
C ASP A 68 -10.69 6.65 3.91
N ARG A 69 -10.13 7.32 2.90
CA ARG A 69 -10.08 8.78 2.81
C ARG A 69 -11.46 9.40 2.90
N LYS A 70 -12.44 8.85 2.18
CA LYS A 70 -13.83 9.30 2.23
C LYS A 70 -14.43 9.03 3.62
N LYS A 71 -14.20 7.83 4.17
CA LYS A 71 -14.71 7.44 5.50
C LYS A 71 -14.19 8.32 6.63
N PHE A 72 -12.94 8.75 6.56
CA PHE A 72 -12.30 9.60 7.58
C PHE A 72 -12.28 11.07 7.19
N GLU A 73 -12.94 11.48 6.10
CA GLU A 73 -13.01 12.85 5.61
C GLU A 73 -11.63 13.53 5.55
N ILE A 74 -10.67 12.86 4.91
CA ILE A 74 -9.30 13.37 4.75
C ILE A 74 -9.16 14.10 3.41
N GLU A 75 -8.68 15.33 3.44
CA GLU A 75 -8.33 16.09 2.24
C GLU A 75 -6.96 15.63 1.69
N GLY A 76 -6.96 14.52 0.96
CA GLY A 76 -5.72 13.91 0.47
C GLY A 76 -5.91 13.17 -0.86
N LYS A 77 -6.24 13.89 -1.95
CA LYS A 77 -6.40 13.27 -3.28
C LYS A 77 -5.07 12.74 -3.84
N TYR A 78 -3.96 13.37 -3.47
CA TYR A 78 -2.62 12.99 -3.92
C TYR A 78 -2.15 11.64 -3.36
N SER A 79 -2.60 11.22 -2.17
CA SER A 79 -2.23 9.90 -1.64
C SER A 79 -2.79 8.75 -2.49
N VAL A 80 -3.98 8.92 -3.06
CA VAL A 80 -4.59 7.96 -3.98
C VAL A 80 -3.81 7.93 -5.30
N LEU A 81 -3.50 9.09 -5.88
CA LEU A 81 -2.73 9.18 -7.12
C LEU A 81 -1.35 8.53 -6.96
N LEU A 82 -0.63 8.87 -5.89
CA LEU A 82 0.69 8.31 -5.60
C LEU A 82 0.61 6.81 -5.34
N ALA A 83 -0.46 6.30 -4.75
CA ALA A 83 -0.61 4.86 -4.53
C ALA A 83 -0.73 4.05 -5.84
N ILE A 84 -1.23 4.63 -6.93
CA ILE A 84 -1.30 4.00 -8.25
C ILE A 84 0.11 3.80 -8.81
N PHE A 85 0.95 4.84 -8.74
CA PHE A 85 2.31 4.80 -9.27
C PHE A 85 3.28 4.05 -8.34
N TYR A 86 3.17 4.30 -7.05
CA TYR A 86 4.05 3.72 -6.05
C TYR A 86 3.35 3.63 -4.69
N ARG A 87 2.74 2.46 -4.46
CA ARG A 87 1.96 2.12 -3.27
C ARG A 87 2.55 2.58 -1.93
N PRO A 88 3.84 2.34 -1.61
CA PRO A 88 4.38 2.70 -0.29
C PRO A 88 4.28 4.20 -0.01
N ILE A 89 4.60 5.05 -1.00
CA ILE A 89 4.52 6.50 -0.86
C ILE A 89 3.06 6.93 -0.67
N GLY A 90 2.14 6.37 -1.44
CA GLY A 90 0.70 6.67 -1.31
C GLY A 90 0.16 6.34 0.09
N ILE A 91 0.52 5.17 0.64
CA ILE A 91 0.13 4.77 2.00
C ILE A 91 0.73 5.72 3.04
N VAL A 92 2.04 6.02 2.96
CA VAL A 92 2.71 6.90 3.92
C VAL A 92 2.07 8.28 3.92
N LEU A 93 1.81 8.86 2.73
CA LEU A 93 1.18 10.17 2.64
C LEU A 93 -0.26 10.14 3.21
N PHE A 94 -1.03 9.09 2.95
CA PHE A 94 -2.35 8.91 3.54
C PHE A 94 -2.29 8.88 5.08
N LEU A 95 -1.36 8.11 5.65
CA LEU A 95 -1.19 8.00 7.10
C LEU A 95 -0.74 9.34 7.71
N ILE A 96 0.13 10.09 7.05
CA ILE A 96 0.54 11.43 7.50
C ILE A 96 -0.69 12.36 7.57
N TYR A 97 -1.53 12.38 6.52
CA TYR A 97 -2.75 13.20 6.53
C TYR A 97 -3.72 12.79 7.65
N LEU A 98 -3.89 11.48 7.86
CA LEU A 98 -4.73 10.94 8.93
C LEU A 98 -4.21 11.35 10.32
N ILE A 99 -2.90 11.24 10.56
CA ILE A 99 -2.27 11.64 11.82
C ILE A 99 -2.42 13.14 12.03
N TYR A 100 -2.15 13.95 11.01
CA TYR A 100 -2.28 15.41 11.08
C TYR A 100 -3.70 15.84 11.43
N LYS A 101 -4.73 15.24 10.81
CA LYS A 101 -6.13 15.47 11.15
C LYS A 101 -6.42 15.13 12.61
N ASN A 102 -5.99 13.95 13.07
CA ASN A 102 -6.18 13.53 14.46
C ASN A 102 -5.48 14.45 15.48
N LEU A 103 -4.34 15.05 15.12
CA LEU A 103 -3.64 16.00 15.99
C LEU A 103 -4.37 17.34 16.09
N LYS A 104 -4.96 17.83 14.98
CA LYS A 104 -5.77 19.06 14.97
C LYS A 104 -7.08 18.93 15.76
N GLU A 105 -7.70 17.76 15.71
CA GLU A 105 -8.99 17.51 16.37
C GLU A 105 -8.86 17.22 17.87
N LYS A 106 -7.65 16.94 18.38
CA LYS A 106 -7.42 16.91 19.82
C LYS A 106 -7.38 18.36 20.34
N PRO A 107 -8.27 18.75 21.28
CA PRO A 107 -8.10 20.03 21.95
C PRO A 107 -6.71 20.00 22.62
N ALA A 108 -5.94 21.08 22.41
CA ALA A 108 -4.73 21.30 23.18
C ALA A 108 -5.10 21.12 24.66
N TYR A 109 -4.35 20.25 25.33
CA TYR A 109 -4.44 20.02 26.77
C TYR A 109 -4.72 21.35 27.48
N ASN A 110 -5.90 21.46 28.09
CA ASN A 110 -6.30 22.61 28.89
C ASN A 110 -5.99 22.26 30.34
N PRO A 111 -4.83 22.68 30.90
CA PRO A 111 -4.58 22.55 32.33
C PRO A 111 -5.48 23.55 33.05
N LEU A 112 -6.69 23.11 33.40
CA LEU A 112 -7.45 23.69 34.49
C LEU A 112 -7.04 23.02 35.80
#